data_AF-A0A8W8IAI5-F1
#
_entry.id   AF-A0A8W8IAI5-F1
#
_cell.length_a   1.000
_cell.length_b   1.000
_cell.length_c   1.000
_cell.angle_alpha   90.00
_cell.angle_beta   90.00
_cell.angle_gamma   90.00
#
_symmetry.space_group_name_H-M   'P 1'
#
loop_
_entity.id
_entity.type
_entity.pdbx_description
1 polymer ?
#
loop_
_entity_poly.entity_id
_entity_poly.type
_entity_poly.pdbx_seq_one_letter_code
_entity_poly.pdbx_strand_id
1 'polypeptide(L)' 'MQPGVVFVKEKYTDPEKAINILRNEDAIFSAANLPPILEKGGLSAERKLYLFNQIRPYVQDHAKDLTCPPPDEE' A
#
# COMPACT_ATOMS: atom_id res chain seq x y z
N MET A 1 -14.72 7.20 -19.28
CA MET A 1 -14.54 8.13 -18.15
C MET A 1 -13.24 8.89 -18.37
N GLN A 2 -13.22 10.21 -18.19
CA GLN A 2 -12.00 11.02 -18.24
C GLN A 2 -11.53 11.25 -16.79
N PRO A 3 -10.49 10.54 -16.31
CA PRO A 3 -10.02 10.68 -14.94
C PRO A 3 -9.58 12.12 -14.67
N GLY A 4 -9.93 12.64 -13.49
CA GLY A 4 -9.52 13.97 -13.08
C GLY A 4 -10.26 15.14 -13.75
N VAL A 5 -11.22 14.88 -14.64
CA VAL A 5 -12.13 15.91 -15.11
C VAL A 5 -13.35 15.95 -14.20
N VAL A 6 -13.64 17.14 -13.65
CA VAL A 6 -14.86 17.40 -12.87
C VAL A 6 -15.61 18.56 -13.50
N PHE A 7 -16.93 18.55 -13.34
CA PHE A 7 -17.78 19.61 -13.83
C PHE A 7 -18.16 20.56 -12.70
N VAL A 8 -17.97 21.86 -12.92
CA VAL A 8 -18.19 22.90 -11.91
C VAL A 8 -19.07 24.01 -12.44
N LYS A 9 -19.79 24.66 -11.52
CA LYS A 9 -20.53 25.90 -11.74
C LYS A 9 -20.13 26.90 -10.66
N GLU A 10 -19.88 28.14 -11.06
CA GLU A 10 -19.50 29.20 -10.12
C GLU A 10 -20.73 29.73 -9.37
N LYS A 11 -21.87 29.86 -10.07
CA LYS A 11 -23.20 30.12 -9.50
C LYS A 11 -24.20 29.12 -10.06
N TYR A 12 -25.35 28.95 -9.40
CA TYR A 12 -26.37 27.97 -9.83
C TYR A 12 -26.93 28.24 -11.23
N THR A 13 -26.89 29.50 -11.67
CA THR A 13 -27.36 29.97 -12.99
C THR A 13 -26.33 29.79 -14.11
N ASP A 14 -25.08 29.53 -13.76
CA ASP A 14 -23.99 29.58 -14.73
C ASP A 14 -23.89 28.27 -15.52
N PRO A 15 -23.40 28.33 -16.78
CA PRO A 15 -23.13 27.13 -17.56
C PRO A 15 -22.06 26.27 -16.89
N GLU A 16 -22.25 24.96 -16.99
CA GLU A 16 -21.32 23.98 -16.46
C GLU A 16 -20.00 24.01 -17.23
N LYS A 17 -18.88 24.02 -16.50
CA LYS A 17 -17.53 24.03 -17.07
C LYS A 17 -16.77 22.79 -16.60
N ALA A 18 -16.12 22.11 -17.53
CA ALA A 18 -15.20 21.04 -17.20
C ALA A 18 -13.86 21.64 -16.76
N ILE A 19 -13.33 21.17 -15.63
CA ILE A 19 -11.98 21.50 -15.15
C ILE A 19 -11.20 20.22 -14.90
N ASN A 20 -9.90 20.26 -15.18
CA ASN A 20 -8.98 19.18 -14.83
C ASN A 20 -8.38 19.48 -13.44
N ILE A 21 -8.54 18.55 -12.50
CA ILE A 21 -8.01 18.66 -11.12
C ILE A 21 -6.71 17.86 -10.93
N LEU A 22 -6.19 17.22 -11.98
CA LEU A 22 -4.91 16.53 -11.89
C LEU A 22 -3.78 17.55 -11.72
N ARG A 23 -2.87 17.26 -10.79
CA ARG A 23 -1.66 18.08 -10.59
C ARG A 23 -0.78 18.15 -11.84
N ASN A 24 -0.79 17.09 -12.65
CA ASN A 24 -0.09 17.02 -13.93
C ASN A 24 -1.11 16.62 -15.00
N GLU A 25 -1.35 17.50 -15.97
CA GLU A 25 -2.33 17.29 -17.05
C GLU A 25 -1.93 16.15 -17.99
N ASP A 26 -0.63 15.90 -18.10
CA ASP A 26 -0.03 14.80 -18.88
C ASP A 26 0.14 13.52 -18.04
N ALA A 27 -0.43 13.46 -16.83
CA ALA A 27 -0.39 12.25 -16.01
C ALA A 27 -1.16 11.12 -16.70
N ILE A 28 -0.44 10.30 -17.46
CA ILE A 28 -0.97 9.07 -18.04
C ILE A 28 -1.08 8.04 -16.92
N PHE A 29 -2.28 7.93 -16.34
CA PHE A 29 -2.64 6.82 -15.45
C PHE A 29 -2.86 5.55 -16.29
N SER A 30 -1.79 5.03 -16.89
CA SER A 30 -1.83 3.75 -17.58
C SER A 30 -1.66 2.63 -16.57
N ALA A 31 -2.54 1.65 -16.59
CA ALA A 31 -2.33 0.39 -15.87
C ALA A 31 -1.05 -0.34 -16.32
N ALA A 32 -0.48 0.02 -17.47
CA ALA A 32 0.81 -0.50 -17.94
C ALA A 32 2.03 0.10 -17.23
N ASN A 33 1.89 1.30 -16.64
CA ASN A 33 2.99 2.03 -16.00
C ASN A 33 2.76 2.16 -14.49
N LEU A 34 2.57 1.03 -13.82
CA LEU A 34 2.51 0.99 -12.36
C LEU A 34 3.94 1.03 -11.78
N PRO A 35 4.14 1.62 -10.60
CA PRO A 35 5.41 1.45 -9.90
C PRO A 35 5.70 -0.05 -9.70
N PRO A 36 6.97 -0.46 -9.68
CA PRO A 36 7.33 -1.85 -9.46
C PRO A 36 6.74 -2.34 -8.13
N ILE A 37 6.23 -3.57 -8.14
CA ILE A 37 5.77 -4.22 -6.92
C ILE A 37 6.98 -4.37 -6.00
N LEU A 38 6.90 -3.78 -4.81
CA LEU A 38 7.86 -4.03 -3.76
C LEU A 38 7.50 -5.38 -3.13
N GLU A 39 8.30 -6.40 -3.43
CA GLU A 39 8.23 -7.66 -2.71
C GLU A 39 8.42 -7.38 -1.21
N LYS A 40 7.56 -7.97 -0.38
CA LYS A 40 7.74 -7.88 1.06
C LYS A 40 9.05 -8.58 1.39
N GLY A 41 10.06 -7.82 1.80
CA GLY A 41 11.27 -8.41 2.35
C GLY A 41 10.90 -9.34 3.48
N GLY A 42 11.36 -10.59 3.41
CA GLY A 42 11.28 -11.52 4.52
C GLY A 42 12.09 -11.02 5.72
N LEU A 43 11.89 -11.63 6.87
CA LEU A 43 12.75 -11.39 8.03
C LEU A 43 14.10 -12.07 7.82
N SER A 44 15.20 -11.40 8.20
CA SER A 44 16.51 -12.03 8.26
C SER A 44 16.51 -13.22 9.22
N ALA A 45 17.41 -14.18 9.03
CA ALA A 45 17.54 -15.34 9.93
C ALA A 45 17.75 -14.90 11.39
N GLU A 46 18.62 -13.90 11.61
CA GLU A 46 18.84 -13.29 12.93
C GLU A 46 17.56 -12.73 13.53
N ARG A 47 16.73 -12.06 12.71
CA ARG A 47 15.48 -11.46 13.17
C ARG A 47 14.44 -12.53 13.49
N LYS A 48 14.34 -13.61 12.70
CA LYS A 48 13.48 -14.76 12.99
C LYS A 48 13.87 -15.40 14.33
N LEU A 49 15.16 -15.62 14.56
CA LEU A 49 15.69 -16.20 15.79
C LEU A 49 15.42 -15.32 17.01
N TYR A 50 15.61 -14.01 16.88
CA TYR A 50 15.28 -13.04 17.93
C TYR A 50 13.79 -13.09 18.29
N LEU A 51 12.90 -13.08 17.29
CA LEU A 51 11.46 -13.14 17.52
C LEU A 51 11.06 -14.44 18.23
N PHE A 52 11.61 -15.57 17.80
CA PHE A 52 11.33 -16.87 18.41
C PHE A 52 11.84 -16.96 19.86
N ASN A 53 13.07 -16.54 20.13
CA ASN A 53 13.69 -16.71 21.45
C ASN A 53 13.28 -15.64 22.46
N GLN A 54 13.16 -14.39 22.03
CA GLN A 54 13.02 -13.23 22.93
C GLN A 54 11.60 -12.70 22.99
N ILE A 55 10.84 -12.76 21.89
CA ILE A 55 9.52 -12.12 21.81
C ILE A 55 8.39 -13.12 22.01
N ARG A 56 8.52 -14.35 21.50
CA ARG A 56 7.49 -15.39 21.53
C ARG A 56 6.84 -15.64 22.91
N PRO A 57 7.55 -15.58 24.06
CA PRO A 57 6.93 -15.76 25.38
C PRO A 57 5.86 -14.71 25.71
N TYR A 58 5.95 -13.53 25.10
CA TYR A 58 5.03 -12.41 25.35
C TYR A 58 3.87 -12.35 24.34
N VAL A 59 3.88 -13.22 23.33
CA VAL A 59 2.84 -13.28 22.30
C VAL A 59 1.71 -14.19 22.77
N GLN A 60 0.46 -13.82 22.45
CA GLN A 60 -0.72 -14.64 22.71
C GLN A 60 -0.62 -15.99 21.98
N ASP A 61 -1.07 -17.08 22.62
CA ASP A 61 -0.87 -18.44 22.09
C ASP A 61 -1.35 -18.61 20.64
N HIS A 62 -2.52 -18.06 20.29
CA HIS A 62 -3.08 -18.13 18.94
C HIS A 62 -2.27 -17.37 17.88
N ALA A 63 -1.38 -16.46 18.27
CA ALA A 63 -0.58 -15.63 17.38
C ALA A 63 0.90 -16.03 17.33
N LYS A 64 1.37 -16.90 18.22
CA LYS A 64 2.79 -17.26 18.35
C LYS A 64 3.39 -17.76 17.04
N ASP A 65 2.72 -18.68 16.34
CA ASP A 65 3.23 -19.26 15.10
C ASP A 65 3.08 -18.32 13.90
N LEU A 66 2.16 -17.36 13.97
CA LEU A 66 1.99 -16.34 12.94
C LEU A 66 3.08 -15.27 13.01
N THR A 67 3.45 -14.82 14.21
CA THR A 67 4.36 -13.68 14.40
C THR A 67 5.79 -14.07 14.73
N CYS A 68 5.98 -15.23 15.35
CA CYS A 68 7.28 -15.70 15.85
C CYS A 68 7.45 -17.20 15.56
N PRO A 69 7.39 -17.63 14.29
CA PRO A 69 7.52 -19.05 13.93
C PRO A 69 8.89 -19.61 14.33
N PRO A 70 9.01 -20.93 14.50
CA PRO A 70 10.31 -21.58 14.67
C PRO A 70 11.25 -21.24 13.49
N PRO A 71 12.56 -21.09 13.74
CA PRO A 71 13.53 -20.88 12.67
C PRO A 71 13.56 -22.10 11.74
N ASP A 72 13.82 -21.87 10.45
CA ASP A 72 13.98 -22.95 9.47
C ASP A 72 15.16 -23.84 9.90
N GLU A 73 14.96 -25.17 9.94
CA GLU A 73 16.04 -26.13 10.24
C GLU A 73 17.06 -26.13 9.08
N GLU A 74 18.36 -26.07 9.40
CA GLU A 74 19.46 -26.17 8.42
C GLU A 74 19.52 -27.54 7.73
#